data_AF-A0A3F3PKV4-F1
#
_entry.id   AF-A0A3F3PKV4-F1
#
_cell.length_a   1.000
_cell.length_b   1.000
_cell.length_c   1.000
_cell.angle_alpha   90.00
_cell.angle_beta   90.00
_cell.angle_gamma   90.00
#
_symmetry.space_group_name_H-M   'P 1'
#
loop_
_entity.id
_entity.type
_entity.pdbx_description
1 polymer ?
#
loop_
_entity_poly.entity_id
_entity_poly.type
_entity_poly.pdbx_seq_one_letter_code
_entity_poly.pdbx_strand_id
1 'polypeptide(L)' 'MLMQNFARNNTQIRVLPAWPSDWTGYFKLLAPSQTTVSGNLTGNRVVDSLVVESADRRQDVVYGTN' A
#
# COMPACT_ATOMS: atom_id res chain seq x y z
N MET A 1 2.59 -2.81 -10.46
CA MET A 1 2.80 -1.64 -9.56
C MET A 1 2.31 -1.97 -8.16
N LEU A 2 3.16 -1.74 -7.15
CA LEU A 2 2.91 -2.10 -5.75
C LEU A 2 2.30 -0.95 -4.93
N MET A 3 2.86 0.25 -5.01
CA MET A 3 2.39 1.42 -4.26
C MET A 3 2.36 2.65 -5.18
N GLN A 4 1.32 3.47 -5.01
CA GLN A 4 1.19 4.78 -5.63
C GLN A 4 0.82 5.81 -4.57
N ASN A 5 1.51 6.96 -4.59
CA ASN A 5 1.40 8.00 -3.58
C ASN A 5 1.16 9.42 -4.16
N PHE A 6 0.91 9.53 -5.46
CA PHE A 6 0.60 10.79 -6.13
C PHE A 6 -0.89 10.98 -6.43
N ALA A 7 -1.74 10.08 -5.92
CA ALA A 7 -3.19 10.20 -6.02
C ALA A 7 -3.74 11.21 -4.99
N ARG A 8 -4.84 11.89 -5.36
CA ARG A 8 -5.57 12.85 -4.49
C ARG A 8 -4.63 13.87 -3.83
N ASN A 9 -3.91 14.66 -4.61
CA ASN A 9 -2.96 15.68 -4.11
C ASN A 9 -1.89 15.09 -3.15
N ASN A 10 -1.35 13.92 -3.49
CA ASN A 10 -0.36 13.18 -2.69
C ASN A 10 -0.84 12.77 -1.28
N THR A 11 -2.15 12.77 -1.04
CA THR A 11 -2.72 12.36 0.26
C THR A 11 -3.04 10.88 0.29
N GLN A 12 -3.40 10.24 -0.82
CA GLN A 12 -3.81 8.84 -0.81
C GLN A 12 -2.61 7.89 -0.92
N ILE A 13 -2.63 6.80 -0.15
CA ILE A 13 -1.66 5.70 -0.22
C ILE A 13 -2.35 4.51 -0.90
N ARG A 14 -2.15 4.35 -2.20
CA ARG A 14 -2.79 3.28 -2.96
C ARG A 14 -1.88 2.05 -3.03
N VAL A 15 -2.37 0.91 -2.54
CA VAL A 15 -1.63 -0.37 -2.45
C VAL A 15 -2.22 -1.37 -3.46
N LEU A 16 -1.37 -2.10 -4.15
CA LEU A 16 -1.72 -3.00 -5.27
C LEU A 16 -2.48 -2.36 -6.46
N PRO A 17 -2.17 -1.12 -6.89
CA PRO A 17 -2.89 -0.49 -8.01
C PRO A 17 -2.73 -1.24 -9.34
N ALA A 18 -1.65 -1.99 -9.53
CA ALA A 18 -1.47 -2.87 -10.70
C ALA A 18 -0.60 -4.07 -10.34
N TRP A 19 -0.87 -4.70 -9.19
CA TRP A 19 -0.11 -5.86 -8.73
C TRP A 19 -0.54 -7.12 -9.50
N PRO A 20 0.38 -7.88 -10.10
CA PRO A 20 0.04 -9.13 -10.77
C PRO A 20 -0.51 -10.16 -9.79
N SER A 21 -1.59 -10.83 -10.17
CA SER A 21 -2.32 -11.76 -9.30
C SER A 21 -1.58 -13.07 -8.99
N ASP A 22 -0.50 -13.35 -9.70
CA ASP A 22 0.37 -14.51 -9.55
C ASP A 22 1.60 -14.22 -8.66
N TRP A 23 1.79 -12.97 -8.23
CA TRP A 23 2.97 -12.58 -7.45
C TRP A 23 2.75 -12.73 -5.95
N THR A 24 3.82 -13.14 -5.26
CA THR A 24 3.91 -13.19 -3.79
C THR A 24 5.16 -12.43 -3.37
N GLY A 25 5.08 -11.69 -2.26
CA GLY A 25 6.24 -10.96 -1.77
C GLY A 25 6.01 -10.19 -0.48
N TYR A 26 7.10 -9.64 0.05
CA TYR A 26 7.11 -8.71 1.17
C TYR A 26 7.57 -7.34 0.68
N PHE A 27 7.01 -6.28 1.24
CA PHE A 27 7.48 -4.92 0.98
C PHE A 27 7.60 -4.07 2.25
N LYS A 28 8.47 -3.07 2.19
CA LYS A 28 8.57 -1.96 3.15
C LYS A 28 8.96 -0.71 2.36
N LEU A 29 8.05 0.25 2.23
CA LEU A 29 8.19 1.43 1.38
C LEU A 29 7.79 2.71 2.11
N LEU A 30 8.33 3.83 1.64
CA LEU A 30 8.02 5.15 2.15
C LEU A 30 6.86 5.78 1.38
N ALA A 31 5.87 6.27 2.12
CA ALA A 31 4.78 7.10 1.65
C ALA A 31 5.00 8.58 2.11
N PRO A 32 4.26 9.55 1.52
CA PRO A 32 4.33 10.95 1.91
C PRO A 32 4.11 11.15 3.42
N SER A 33 4.63 12.28 3.93
CA SER A 33 4.58 12.61 5.35
C SER A 33 5.34 11.61 6.24
N GLN A 34 6.47 11.10 5.74
CA GLN A 34 7.37 10.17 6.45
C GLN A 34 6.65 8.91 6.99
N THR A 35 5.64 8.45 6.27
CA THR A 35 4.87 7.27 6.67
C THR A 35 5.46 6.02 6.05
N THR A 36 5.92 5.06 6.86
CA THR A 36 6.33 3.75 6.35
C THR A 36 5.14 2.82 6.26
N VAL A 37 5.05 2.09 5.15
CA VAL A 37 4.06 1.02 4.95
C VAL A 37 4.78 -0.27 4.58
N SER A 38 4.43 -1.35 5.26
CA SER A 38 4.96 -2.69 4.98
C SER A 38 3.88 -3.75 5.03
N GLY A 39 4.11 -4.89 4.39
CA GLY A 39 3.18 -6.02 4.44
C GLY A 39 3.61 -7.19 3.58
N ASN A 40 2.97 -8.34 3.85
CA ASN A 40 3.06 -9.53 3.02
C ASN A 40 1.90 -9.56 2.01
N LEU A 41 2.20 -10.03 0.81
CA LEU A 41 1.29 -10.06 -0.33
C LEU A 41 1.30 -11.46 -0.93
N THR A 42 0.11 -12.01 -1.17
CA THR A 42 -0.05 -13.28 -1.88
C THR A 42 -1.18 -13.13 -2.88
N GLY A 43 -0.83 -13.16 -4.16
CA GLY A 43 -1.74 -12.92 -5.26
C GLY A 43 -2.36 -11.52 -5.23
N ASN A 44 -3.67 -11.41 -5.47
CA ASN A 44 -4.38 -10.12 -5.51
C ASN A 44 -4.88 -9.62 -4.14
N ARG A 45 -4.53 -10.30 -3.04
CA ARG A 45 -4.95 -9.95 -1.69
C ARG A 45 -3.74 -9.49 -0.88
N VAL A 46 -3.91 -8.41 -0.12
CA VAL A 46 -2.98 -8.10 0.96
C VAL A 46 -3.28 -9.08 2.07
N VAL A 47 -2.33 -9.99 2.33
CA VAL A 47 -2.54 -11.09 3.27
C VAL A 47 -1.98 -10.67 4.64
N ASP A 48 -2.90 -10.62 5.60
CA ASP A 48 -2.75 -10.65 7.05
C ASP A 48 -2.09 -9.49 7.80
N SER A 49 -1.24 -8.63 7.23
CA SER A 49 -0.45 -7.71 8.09
C SER A 49 0.05 -6.44 7.42
N LEU A 50 -0.84 -5.61 6.86
CA LEU A 50 -0.44 -4.26 6.46
C LEU A 50 -0.11 -3.43 7.71
N VAL A 51 1.15 -3.05 7.86
CA VAL A 51 1.60 -2.16 8.93
C VAL A 51 1.78 -0.76 8.34
N VAL A 52 1.12 0.22 8.96
CA VAL A 52 1.33 1.64 8.71
C VAL A 52 1.87 2.24 10.01
N GLU A 53 3.11 2.72 9.99
CA GLU A 53 3.79 3.23 11.21
C GLU A 53 3.08 4.46 11.79
N SER A 54 2.56 5.35 10.92
CA SER A 54 1.73 6.48 11.33
C SER A 54 0.25 6.07 11.40
N ALA A 55 -0.25 5.82 12.62
CA ALA A 55 -1.60 5.30 12.82
C ALA A 55 -2.71 6.15 12.17
N ASP A 56 -2.61 7.48 12.24
CA ASP A 56 -3.58 8.41 11.67
C ASP A 56 -3.67 8.34 10.13
N ARG A 57 -2.63 7.80 9.48
CA ARG A 57 -2.57 7.66 8.02
C ARG A 57 -3.20 6.37 7.51
N ARG A 58 -3.63 5.45 8.39
CA ARG A 58 -4.32 4.22 7.96
C ARG A 58 -5.59 4.51 7.17
N GLN A 59 -6.30 5.60 7.49
CA GLN A 59 -7.49 6.03 6.77
C GLN A 59 -7.24 6.45 5.31
N ASP A 60 -5.98 6.75 4.97
CA ASP A 60 -5.59 7.19 3.64
C ASP A 60 -5.22 6.01 2.71
N VAL A 61 -5.20 4.79 3.25
CA VAL A 61 -4.86 3.57 2.51
C VAL A 61 -6.05 3.09 1.69
N VAL A 62 -5.84 2.88 0.40
CA VAL A 62 -6.83 2.29 -0.52
C VAL A 62 -6.18 1.15 -1.30
N TYR A 63 -6.95 0.09 -1.54
CA TYR A 63 -6.48 -1.10 -2.27
C TYR A 63 -6.96 -1.10 -3.72
N GLY A 64 -6.11 -1.57 -4.64
CA GLY A 64 -6.47 -1.73 -6.04
C GLY A 64 -6.56 -0.42 -6.82
N THR A 65 -7.33 -0.41 -7.91
CA THR A 65 -7.39 0.66 -8.92
C THR A 65 -8.57 1.63 -8.80
N ASN A 66 -9.60 1.32 -8.00
CA ASN A 66 -10.79 2.17 -7.83
C ASN A 66 -10.56 3.31 -6.83
#